data_AF-A0A318JRH2-F1
#
_entry.id   AF-A0A318JRH2-F1
#
_cell.length_a   1.000
_cell.length_b   1.000
_cell.length_c   1.000
_cell.angle_alpha   90.00
_cell.angle_beta   90.00
_cell.angle_gamma   90.00
#
_symmetry.space_group_name_H-M   'P 1'
#
loop_
_entity.id
_entity.type
_entity.pdbx_description
1 polymer ?
#
loop_
_entity_poly.entity_id
_entity_poly.type
_entity_poly.pdbx_seq_one_letter_code
_entity_poly.pdbx_strand_id
1 'polypeptide(L)'
;MKRRLAAGFSLLALASTAQAMEVEVRGHAVLMSGPVTGIELRVLESTLESHPDISTVVLRNSHGGDARTGYAVGEFIRAHKLNTALSGFCISSCSRMFLGGVQRQYSDEQSQEKTFVGLHGNYAPDGSLQANRMGYLKEWVIKYSDGKANPDLVEQWVHIPNHHGYIAFYHRDANILPGTQKVMLCQGTEDKGKRQEQCAKPDMGDALANGIVTSWAIYPLRDNRQQAD
;
A
#
# COMPACT_ATOMS: atom_id res chain seq x y z
N MET A 1 -8.19 39.61 -52.69
CA MET A 1 -7.33 38.94 -51.68
C MET A 1 -8.17 38.53 -50.48
N LYS A 2 -8.36 37.23 -50.25
CA LYS A 2 -9.22 36.68 -49.18
C LYS A 2 -8.41 36.61 -47.87
N ARG A 3 -8.83 37.36 -46.84
CA ARG A 3 -8.30 37.24 -45.47
C ARG A 3 -8.78 35.91 -44.87
N ARG A 4 -7.85 35.02 -44.51
CA ARG A 4 -8.14 33.82 -43.73
C ARG A 4 -7.98 34.18 -42.24
N LEU A 5 -9.07 34.09 -41.47
CA LEU A 5 -9.00 34.05 -40.01
C LEU A 5 -8.52 32.65 -39.60
N ALA A 6 -7.40 32.58 -38.89
CA ALA A 6 -6.97 31.36 -38.20
C ALA A 6 -7.67 31.34 -36.83
N ALA A 7 -8.52 30.34 -36.60
CA ALA A 7 -9.09 30.04 -35.30
C ALA A 7 -8.04 29.29 -34.47
N GLY A 8 -7.58 29.88 -33.37
CA GLY A 8 -6.68 29.25 -32.41
C GLY A 8 -7.44 28.25 -31.54
N PHE A 9 -7.07 26.98 -31.63
CA PHE A 9 -7.49 25.94 -30.68
C PHE A 9 -6.55 26.00 -29.47
N SER A 10 -7.01 26.56 -28.35
CA SER A 10 -6.29 26.46 -27.08
C SER A 10 -6.51 25.08 -26.48
N LEU A 11 -5.48 24.23 -26.50
CA LEU A 11 -5.41 23.02 -25.69
C LEU A 11 -5.28 23.43 -24.20
N LEU A 12 -6.34 23.27 -23.42
CA LEU A 12 -6.26 23.26 -21.96
C LEU A 12 -5.66 21.91 -21.51
N ALA A 13 -4.36 21.91 -21.20
CA ALA A 13 -3.72 20.79 -20.53
C ALA A 13 -4.22 20.75 -19.07
N LEU A 14 -5.05 19.75 -18.75
CA LEU A 14 -5.41 19.42 -17.37
C LEU A 14 -4.16 18.84 -16.67
N ALA A 15 -3.41 19.70 -15.99
CA ALA A 15 -2.39 19.27 -15.06
C ALA A 15 -3.08 18.53 -13.90
N SER A 16 -2.93 17.21 -13.82
CA SER A 16 -3.31 16.44 -12.64
C SER A 16 -2.40 16.88 -11.49
N THR A 17 -2.87 17.79 -10.64
CA THR A 17 -2.22 18.04 -9.36
C THR A 17 -2.35 16.76 -8.55
N ALA A 18 -1.22 16.18 -8.14
CA ALA A 18 -1.24 15.05 -7.22
C ALA A 18 -1.90 15.52 -5.92
N GLN A 19 -3.16 15.14 -5.72
CA GLN A 19 -3.87 15.42 -4.49
C GLN A 19 -3.32 14.49 -3.40
N ALA A 20 -3.12 15.01 -2.19
CA ALA A 20 -2.74 14.19 -1.04
C ALA A 20 -3.78 13.11 -0.75
N MET A 21 -3.45 12.17 0.15
CA MET A 21 -4.43 11.16 0.56
C MET A 21 -5.73 11.81 1.05
N GLU A 22 -6.86 11.36 0.53
CA GLU A 22 -8.18 11.65 1.06
C GLU A 22 -8.33 11.00 2.43
N VAL A 23 -8.94 11.72 3.37
CA VAL A 23 -9.13 11.27 4.74
C VAL A 23 -10.61 11.25 5.11
N GLU A 24 -11.07 10.11 5.61
CA GLU A 24 -12.44 9.86 6.05
C GLU A 24 -12.41 9.24 7.44
N VAL A 25 -13.17 9.79 8.40
CA VAL A 25 -13.33 9.16 9.73
C VAL A 25 -14.60 8.31 9.71
N ARG A 26 -14.50 7.05 10.13
CA ARG A 26 -15.63 6.11 10.21
C ARG A 26 -15.55 5.31 11.51
N GLY A 27 -16.38 5.69 12.48
CA GLY A 27 -16.30 5.14 13.84
C GLY A 27 -14.91 5.37 14.42
N HIS A 28 -14.31 4.32 15.00
CA HIS A 28 -12.97 4.36 15.60
C HIS A 28 -11.83 4.21 14.58
N ALA A 29 -12.08 4.51 13.31
CA ALA A 29 -11.09 4.39 12.24
C ALA A 29 -10.95 5.68 11.42
N VAL A 30 -9.73 5.94 10.98
CA VAL A 30 -9.43 6.90 9.91
C VAL A 30 -9.03 6.13 8.65
N LEU A 31 -9.72 6.37 7.55
CA LEU A 31 -9.41 5.82 6.24
C LEU A 31 -8.57 6.84 5.48
N MET A 32 -7.41 6.42 4.99
CA MET A 32 -6.50 7.24 4.18
C MET A 32 -6.37 6.63 2.79
N SER A 33 -6.77 7.36 1.76
CA SER A 33 -6.91 6.84 0.39
C SER A 33 -6.19 7.70 -0.64
N GLY A 34 -5.49 7.07 -1.60
CA GLY A 34 -4.78 7.79 -2.67
C GLY A 34 -3.26 7.92 -2.46
N PRO A 35 -2.58 8.82 -3.18
CA PRO A 35 -1.11 8.85 -3.22
C PRO A 35 -0.51 9.47 -1.94
N VAL A 36 0.69 9.03 -1.57
CA VAL A 36 1.47 9.57 -0.45
C VAL A 36 2.31 10.74 -0.94
N THR A 37 2.02 11.95 -0.49
CA THR A 37 2.55 13.19 -1.07
C THR A 37 3.55 13.93 -0.20
N GLY A 38 3.64 13.60 1.09
CA GLY A 38 4.52 14.28 2.03
C GLY A 38 3.81 14.78 3.29
N ILE A 39 2.50 15.03 3.20
CA ILE A 39 1.74 15.69 4.28
C ILE A 39 1.00 14.73 5.20
N GLU A 40 0.99 13.44 4.88
CA GLU A 40 0.10 12.45 5.50
C GLU A 40 0.31 12.30 7.00
N LEU A 41 1.55 12.49 7.50
CA LEU A 41 1.82 12.48 8.94
C LEU A 41 1.07 13.58 9.67
N ARG A 42 1.16 14.81 9.17
CA ARG A 42 0.49 15.97 9.78
C ARG A 42 -1.03 15.82 9.73
N VAL A 43 -1.55 15.28 8.65
CA VAL A 43 -2.99 15.03 8.49
C VAL A 43 -3.45 13.97 9.49
N LEU A 44 -2.69 12.88 9.66
CA LEU A 44 -3.00 11.85 10.65
C LEU A 44 -2.96 12.41 12.08
N GLU A 45 -1.90 13.14 12.45
CA GLU A 45 -1.78 13.80 13.76
C GLU A 45 -3.00 14.67 14.06
N SER A 46 -3.33 15.60 13.16
CA SER A 46 -4.49 16.49 13.31
C SER A 46 -5.82 15.74 13.39
N THR A 47 -5.95 14.63 12.66
CA THR A 47 -7.16 13.79 12.70
C THR A 47 -7.32 13.12 14.06
N LEU A 48 -6.25 12.58 14.63
CA LEU A 48 -6.25 11.93 15.95
C LEU A 48 -6.44 12.93 17.09
N GLU A 49 -5.90 14.15 16.95
CA GLU A 49 -6.18 15.24 17.90
C GLU A 49 -7.68 15.59 17.93
N SER A 50 -8.32 15.58 16.75
CA SER A 50 -9.75 15.88 16.61
C SER A 50 -10.66 14.70 16.97
N HIS A 51 -10.15 13.46 16.88
CA HIS A 51 -10.89 12.21 17.10
C HIS A 51 -10.04 11.24 17.95
N PRO A 52 -9.90 11.49 19.26
CA PRO A 52 -8.99 10.75 20.14
C PRO A 52 -9.42 9.30 20.40
N ASP A 53 -10.63 8.91 19.99
CA ASP A 53 -11.16 7.54 20.09
C ASP A 53 -10.73 6.64 18.93
N ILE A 54 -10.13 7.21 17.87
CA ILE A 54 -9.59 6.44 16.75
C ILE A 54 -8.48 5.51 17.23
N SER A 55 -8.62 4.24 16.89
CA SER A 55 -7.66 3.17 17.22
C SER A 55 -7.09 2.47 15.98
N THR A 56 -7.67 2.71 14.81
CA THR A 56 -7.29 2.00 13.57
C THR A 56 -7.09 2.97 12.40
N VAL A 57 -5.96 2.84 11.71
CA VAL A 57 -5.71 3.51 10.43
C VAL A 57 -5.99 2.52 9.31
N VAL A 58 -6.98 2.80 8.47
CA VAL A 58 -7.29 2.00 7.29
C VAL A 58 -6.57 2.61 6.09
N LEU A 59 -5.69 1.85 5.46
CA LEU A 59 -4.99 2.26 4.25
C LEU A 59 -5.77 1.74 3.04
N ARG A 60 -6.18 2.64 2.14
CA ARG A 60 -7.09 2.32 1.04
C ARG A 60 -6.52 2.73 -0.32
N ASN A 61 -6.60 1.84 -1.30
CA ASN A 61 -6.34 2.13 -2.73
C ASN A 61 -5.15 3.07 -3.00
N SER A 62 -3.98 2.75 -2.47
CA SER A 62 -2.79 3.60 -2.56
C SER A 62 -1.62 2.90 -3.24
N HIS A 63 -1.05 3.55 -4.25
CA HIS A 63 0.19 3.11 -4.90
C HIS A 63 1.46 3.58 -4.13
N GLY A 64 1.29 4.30 -3.02
CA GLY A 64 2.40 4.94 -2.30
C GLY A 64 2.77 6.29 -2.90
N GLY A 65 4.06 6.64 -2.84
CA GLY A 65 4.58 7.96 -3.19
C GLY A 65 5.83 8.29 -2.37
N ASP A 66 5.85 9.41 -1.64
CA ASP A 66 7.04 9.81 -0.85
C ASP A 66 7.46 8.74 0.15
N ALA A 67 8.67 8.21 -0.06
CA ALA A 67 9.24 7.12 0.73
C ALA A 67 9.46 7.48 2.20
N ARG A 68 9.86 8.73 2.48
CA ARG A 68 10.17 9.20 3.84
C ARG A 68 8.88 9.32 4.65
N THR A 69 7.82 9.81 4.03
CA THR A 69 6.50 9.89 4.67
C THR A 69 5.93 8.51 4.95
N GLY A 70 6.13 7.53 4.05
CA GLY A 70 5.75 6.14 4.32
C GLY A 70 6.41 5.58 5.59
N TYR A 71 7.70 5.83 5.79
CA TYR A 71 8.39 5.45 7.03
C TYR A 71 7.86 6.24 8.22
N ALA A 72 7.84 7.57 8.14
CA ALA A 72 7.47 8.44 9.26
C ALA A 72 6.05 8.15 9.78
N VAL A 73 5.08 7.94 8.89
CA VAL A 73 3.72 7.57 9.28
C VAL A 73 3.67 6.16 9.88
N GLY A 74 4.36 5.17 9.30
CA GLY A 74 4.42 3.83 9.87
C GLY A 74 5.04 3.81 11.28
N GLU A 75 6.10 4.59 11.48
CA GLU A 75 6.76 4.75 12.78
C GLU A 75 5.85 5.45 13.79
N PHE A 76 5.14 6.50 13.36
CA PHE A 76 4.15 7.20 14.17
C PHE A 76 2.99 6.27 14.60
N ILE A 77 2.42 5.51 13.67
CA ILE A 77 1.37 4.52 13.92
C ILE A 77 1.84 3.52 14.99
N ARG A 78 3.06 2.99 14.85
CA ARG A 78 3.64 2.05 15.82
C ARG A 78 3.82 2.68 17.20
N ALA A 79 4.37 3.90 17.26
CA ALA A 79 4.64 4.61 18.51
C ALA A 79 3.36 4.90 19.30
N HIS A 80 2.26 5.19 18.60
CA HIS A 80 0.95 5.46 19.19
C HIS A 80 0.09 4.21 19.40
N LYS A 81 0.65 3.01 19.14
CA LYS A 81 -0.02 1.71 19.31
C LYS A 81 -1.33 1.61 18.53
N LEU A 82 -1.40 2.26 17.36
CA LEU A 82 -2.55 2.18 16.47
C LEU A 82 -2.53 0.85 15.71
N ASN A 83 -3.72 0.33 15.42
CA ASN A 83 -3.90 -0.78 14.50
C ASN A 83 -3.87 -0.27 13.06
N THR A 84 -3.61 -1.15 12.11
CA THR A 84 -3.83 -0.88 10.69
C THR A 84 -4.70 -1.94 10.05
N ALA A 85 -5.54 -1.50 9.13
CA ALA A 85 -6.32 -2.36 8.27
C ALA A 85 -6.14 -1.96 6.80
N LEU A 86 -6.36 -2.91 5.91
CA LEU A 86 -6.19 -2.73 4.48
C LEU A 86 -7.53 -2.85 3.75
N SER A 87 -7.87 -1.86 2.92
CA SER A 87 -9.01 -1.90 1.99
C SER A 87 -8.54 -1.73 0.54
N GLY A 88 -8.70 -2.76 -0.30
CA GLY A 88 -8.07 -2.76 -1.63
C GLY A 88 -6.54 -2.85 -1.52
N PHE A 89 -5.81 -2.06 -2.29
CA PHE A 89 -4.35 -2.17 -2.36
C PHE A 89 -3.61 -1.09 -1.58
N CYS A 90 -2.43 -1.45 -1.06
CA CYS A 90 -1.53 -0.53 -0.39
C CYS A 90 -0.09 -0.92 -0.74
N ILE A 91 0.49 -0.19 -1.68
CA ILE A 91 1.77 -0.52 -2.33
C ILE A 91 2.83 0.52 -1.93
N SER A 92 4.11 0.13 -1.96
CA SER A 92 5.24 1.06 -1.82
C SER A 92 5.21 1.79 -0.47
N SER A 93 5.29 3.12 -0.46
CA SER A 93 5.23 3.93 0.75
C SER A 93 3.97 3.67 1.58
N CYS A 94 2.83 3.32 0.95
CA CYS A 94 1.63 2.94 1.70
C CYS A 94 1.87 1.67 2.53
N SER A 95 2.52 0.64 1.96
CA SER A 95 2.72 -0.62 2.70
C SER A 95 3.61 -0.42 3.93
N ARG A 96 4.49 0.58 3.90
CA ARG A 96 5.28 1.00 5.07
C ARG A 96 4.40 1.64 6.14
N MET A 97 3.43 2.48 5.77
CA MET A 97 2.42 2.99 6.70
C MET A 97 1.66 1.83 7.36
N PHE A 98 1.20 0.88 6.54
CA PHE A 98 0.46 -0.29 7.00
C PHE A 98 1.26 -1.17 7.98
N LEU A 99 2.54 -1.43 7.70
CA LEU A 99 3.41 -2.22 8.59
C LEU A 99 3.62 -1.59 9.98
N GLY A 100 3.35 -0.29 10.13
CA GLY A 100 3.39 0.40 11.42
C GLY A 100 2.43 -0.17 12.47
N GLY A 101 1.31 -0.77 12.06
CA GLY A 101 0.26 -1.24 12.96
C GLY A 101 0.74 -2.26 14.00
N VAL A 102 0.23 -2.16 15.23
CA VAL A 102 0.46 -3.19 16.26
C VAL A 102 -0.39 -4.44 16.02
N GLN A 103 -1.58 -4.26 15.45
CA GLN A 103 -2.36 -5.30 14.78
C GLN A 103 -2.57 -4.87 13.34
N ARG A 104 -2.41 -5.83 12.41
CA ARG A 104 -2.41 -5.61 10.97
C ARG A 104 -3.35 -6.61 10.32
N GLN A 105 -4.39 -6.12 9.66
CA GLN A 105 -5.49 -6.95 9.16
C GLN A 105 -5.93 -6.54 7.76
N TYR A 106 -6.60 -7.46 7.05
CA TYR A 106 -7.40 -7.14 5.87
C TYR A 106 -8.79 -6.64 6.33
N SER A 107 -9.47 -5.83 5.53
CA SER A 107 -10.86 -5.42 5.79
C SER A 107 -11.85 -6.04 4.81
N ASP A 108 -13.13 -5.94 5.11
CA ASP A 108 -14.21 -6.45 4.25
C ASP A 108 -14.75 -5.42 3.24
N GLU A 109 -14.35 -4.14 3.30
CA GLU A 109 -14.91 -3.09 2.43
C GLU A 109 -14.76 -3.42 0.93
N GLN A 110 -13.68 -4.12 0.56
CA GLN A 110 -13.45 -4.60 -0.79
C GLN A 110 -13.25 -6.12 -0.82
N SER A 111 -13.33 -6.73 -2.01
CA SER A 111 -13.12 -8.17 -2.16
C SER A 111 -11.64 -8.53 -1.89
N GLN A 112 -11.41 -9.72 -1.34
CA GLN A 112 -10.07 -10.16 -0.94
C GLN A 112 -9.15 -10.40 -2.16
N GLU A 113 -9.73 -10.67 -3.33
CA GLU A 113 -9.02 -10.79 -4.60
C GLU A 113 -8.42 -9.46 -5.09
N LYS A 114 -8.98 -8.34 -4.63
CA LYS A 114 -8.48 -6.98 -4.93
C LYS A 114 -7.63 -6.41 -3.79
N THR A 115 -7.58 -7.10 -2.65
CA THR A 115 -7.00 -6.55 -1.43
C THR A 115 -5.63 -7.16 -1.15
N PHE A 116 -4.57 -6.34 -1.23
CA PHE A 116 -3.20 -6.81 -1.02
C PHE A 116 -2.23 -5.71 -0.56
N VAL A 117 -1.23 -6.13 0.20
CA VAL A 117 -0.07 -5.30 0.53
C VAL A 117 1.01 -5.51 -0.52
N GLY A 118 1.51 -4.43 -1.12
CA GLY A 118 2.58 -4.46 -2.11
C GLY A 118 3.89 -3.88 -1.59
N LEU A 119 4.99 -4.62 -1.64
CA LEU A 119 6.32 -4.15 -1.22
C LEU A 119 7.33 -4.21 -2.37
N HIS A 120 8.24 -3.24 -2.41
CA HIS A 120 9.35 -3.17 -3.36
C HIS A 120 10.45 -2.22 -2.83
N GLY A 121 11.55 -2.06 -3.57
CA GLY A 121 12.67 -1.16 -3.27
C GLY A 121 12.34 0.34 -3.19
N ASN A 122 13.36 1.16 -2.97
CA ASN A 122 13.25 2.62 -3.08
C ASN A 122 13.73 3.07 -4.45
N TYR A 123 13.00 3.97 -5.09
CA TYR A 123 13.36 4.45 -6.42
C TYR A 123 13.53 5.97 -6.41
N ALA A 124 14.44 6.47 -7.25
CA ALA A 124 14.57 7.89 -7.54
C ALA A 124 13.46 8.37 -8.48
N PRO A 125 13.27 9.70 -8.64
CA PRO A 125 12.22 10.24 -9.51
C PRO A 125 12.30 9.78 -10.98
N ASP A 126 13.49 9.37 -11.44
CA ASP A 126 13.70 8.81 -12.78
C ASP A 126 13.38 7.30 -12.87
N GLY A 127 12.91 6.70 -11.77
CA GLY A 127 12.57 5.28 -11.68
C GLY A 127 13.75 4.35 -11.39
N SER A 128 14.97 4.88 -11.22
CA SER A 128 16.16 4.08 -10.90
C SER A 128 16.14 3.58 -9.46
N LEU A 129 16.55 2.32 -9.25
CA LEU A 129 16.64 1.71 -7.92
C LEU A 129 17.75 2.38 -7.09
N GLN A 130 17.41 2.80 -5.88
CA GLN A 130 18.34 3.41 -4.92
C GLN A 130 19.03 2.32 -4.10
N ALA A 131 20.11 1.76 -4.66
CA ALA A 131 20.86 0.66 -4.02
C ALA A 131 21.33 1.00 -2.59
N ASN A 132 21.76 2.24 -2.35
CA ASN A 132 22.19 2.71 -1.03
C ASN A 132 21.07 2.76 0.03
N ARG A 133 19.80 2.60 -0.34
CA ARG A 133 18.65 2.55 0.57
C ARG A 133 18.13 1.13 0.82
N MET A 134 18.63 0.12 0.11
CA MET A 134 18.11 -1.25 0.20
C MET A 134 18.33 -1.87 1.57
N GLY A 135 19.54 -1.71 2.14
CA GLY A 135 19.87 -2.21 3.47
C GLY A 135 18.95 -1.66 4.56
N TYR A 136 18.77 -0.33 4.58
CA TYR A 136 17.84 0.32 5.51
C TYR A 136 16.40 -0.19 5.35
N LEU A 137 15.91 -0.30 4.11
CA LEU A 137 14.56 -0.82 3.87
C LEU A 137 14.40 -2.27 4.35
N LYS A 138 15.39 -3.13 4.11
CA LYS A 138 15.39 -4.52 4.56
C LYS A 138 15.29 -4.61 6.08
N GLU A 139 16.17 -3.89 6.78
CA GLU A 139 16.16 -3.82 8.25
C GLU A 139 14.83 -3.27 8.77
N TRP A 140 14.30 -2.23 8.13
CA TRP A 140 13.04 -1.62 8.49
C TRP A 140 11.88 -2.62 8.36
N VAL A 141 11.77 -3.35 7.24
CA VAL A 141 10.70 -4.34 7.07
C VAL A 141 10.83 -5.48 8.08
N ILE A 142 12.03 -5.98 8.35
CA ILE A 142 12.24 -7.03 9.37
C ILE A 142 11.82 -6.52 10.74
N LYS A 143 12.18 -5.28 11.11
CA LYS A 143 11.77 -4.67 12.38
C LYS A 143 10.24 -4.54 12.50
N TYR A 144 9.58 -3.98 11.48
CA TYR A 144 8.13 -3.69 11.54
C TYR A 144 7.24 -4.90 11.18
N SER A 145 7.83 -6.00 10.74
CA SER A 145 7.18 -7.33 10.70
C SER A 145 7.32 -8.11 12.01
N ASP A 146 7.78 -7.46 13.08
CA ASP A 146 8.05 -8.07 14.38
C ASP A 146 9.08 -9.21 14.30
N GLY A 147 10.07 -9.05 13.41
CA GLY A 147 11.14 -10.02 13.18
C GLY A 147 10.74 -11.23 12.33
N LYS A 148 9.52 -11.27 11.80
CA LYS A 148 8.98 -12.45 11.10
C LYS A 148 9.26 -12.47 9.60
N ALA A 149 9.48 -11.32 8.96
CA ALA A 149 9.72 -11.29 7.52
C ALA A 149 10.94 -12.14 7.16
N ASN A 150 10.77 -13.06 6.22
CA ASN A 150 11.86 -13.90 5.74
C ASN A 150 12.92 -13.03 5.05
N PRO A 151 14.17 -12.96 5.56
CA PRO A 151 15.19 -12.06 5.02
C PRO A 151 15.54 -12.33 3.56
N ASP A 152 15.45 -13.58 3.09
CA ASP A 152 15.74 -13.97 1.70
C ASP A 152 14.61 -13.58 0.77
N LEU A 153 13.37 -13.61 1.26
CA LEU A 153 12.23 -13.09 0.51
C LEU A 153 12.29 -11.55 0.44
N VAL A 154 12.62 -10.89 1.55
CA VAL A 154 12.81 -9.43 1.61
C VAL A 154 13.87 -8.99 0.59
N GLU A 155 14.99 -9.74 0.52
CA GLU A 155 16.07 -9.49 -0.42
C GLU A 155 15.54 -9.41 -1.86
N GLN A 156 14.62 -10.29 -2.26
CA GLN A 156 14.12 -10.34 -3.63
C GLN A 156 13.37 -9.07 -4.02
N TRP A 157 12.46 -8.55 -3.18
CA TRP A 157 11.65 -7.40 -3.58
C TRP A 157 12.36 -6.05 -3.41
N VAL A 158 13.34 -5.94 -2.51
CA VAL A 158 14.13 -4.70 -2.39
C VAL A 158 15.12 -4.52 -3.55
N HIS A 159 15.44 -5.60 -4.26
CA HIS A 159 16.35 -5.62 -5.42
C HIS A 159 15.66 -5.56 -6.78
N ILE A 160 14.32 -5.45 -6.83
CA ILE A 160 13.61 -5.32 -8.11
C ILE A 160 14.13 -4.06 -8.82
N PRO A 161 14.68 -4.17 -10.04
CA PRO A 161 15.25 -3.01 -10.73
C PRO A 161 14.19 -2.08 -11.32
N ASN A 162 13.02 -2.61 -11.65
CA ASN A 162 11.93 -1.87 -12.29
C ASN A 162 10.86 -1.48 -11.24
N HIS A 163 10.64 -0.17 -11.08
CA HIS A 163 9.71 0.40 -10.11
C HIS A 163 8.23 0.02 -10.29
N HIS A 164 7.85 -0.63 -11.39
CA HIS A 164 6.53 -1.21 -11.57
C HIS A 164 6.36 -2.61 -10.97
N GLY A 165 7.46 -3.24 -10.53
CA GLY A 165 7.47 -4.53 -9.86
C GLY A 165 7.25 -4.42 -8.36
N TYR A 166 6.70 -5.47 -7.77
CA TYR A 166 6.48 -5.60 -6.34
C TYR A 166 6.22 -7.06 -5.96
N ILE A 167 6.45 -7.38 -4.69
CA ILE A 167 5.81 -8.53 -4.07
C ILE A 167 4.43 -8.14 -3.55
N ALA A 168 3.43 -8.99 -3.73
CA ALA A 168 2.07 -8.82 -3.23
C ALA A 168 1.72 -9.94 -2.26
N PHE A 169 1.12 -9.55 -1.13
CA PHE A 169 0.60 -10.45 -0.09
C PHE A 169 -0.91 -10.31 0.00
N TYR A 170 -1.64 -11.37 -0.34
CA TYR A 170 -3.10 -11.43 -0.30
C TYR A 170 -3.60 -12.19 0.94
N HIS A 171 -4.88 -11.99 1.27
CA HIS A 171 -5.55 -12.81 2.28
C HIS A 171 -5.53 -14.30 1.88
N ARG A 172 -5.34 -15.21 2.84
CA ARG A 172 -5.27 -16.67 2.56
C ARG A 172 -6.52 -17.21 1.84
N ASP A 173 -7.67 -16.64 2.15
CA ASP A 173 -8.97 -17.05 1.63
C ASP A 173 -9.35 -16.32 0.32
N ALA A 174 -8.47 -15.48 -0.23
CA ALA A 174 -8.71 -14.85 -1.52
C ALA A 174 -8.76 -15.90 -2.63
N ASN A 175 -9.78 -15.84 -3.49
CA ASN A 175 -9.93 -16.73 -4.64
C ASN A 175 -9.06 -16.29 -5.83
N ILE A 176 -7.76 -16.18 -5.57
CA ILE A 176 -6.70 -15.82 -6.51
C ILE A 176 -5.47 -16.68 -6.22
N LEU A 177 -4.63 -16.97 -7.20
CA LEU A 177 -3.42 -17.80 -7.02
C LEU A 177 -3.74 -19.16 -6.33
N PRO A 178 -4.54 -20.04 -6.97
CA PRO A 178 -4.88 -21.33 -6.39
C PRO A 178 -3.63 -22.18 -6.16
N GLY A 179 -3.59 -22.89 -5.03
CA GLY A 179 -2.47 -23.79 -4.68
C GLY A 179 -1.16 -23.10 -4.27
N THR A 180 -1.18 -21.78 -4.04
CA THR A 180 0.01 -21.03 -3.57
C THR A 180 -0.22 -20.47 -2.17
N GLN A 181 0.82 -19.90 -1.57
CA GLN A 181 0.77 -19.16 -0.31
C GLN A 181 0.13 -17.77 -0.42
N LYS A 182 -0.56 -17.47 -1.53
CA LYS A 182 -1.15 -16.15 -1.82
C LYS A 182 -0.13 -15.01 -1.82
N VAL A 183 1.10 -15.35 -2.23
CA VAL A 183 2.21 -14.42 -2.45
C VAL A 183 2.60 -14.44 -3.92
N MET A 184 2.82 -13.25 -4.49
CA MET A 184 3.18 -13.09 -5.89
C MET A 184 4.28 -12.03 -6.03
N LEU A 185 5.41 -12.40 -6.64
CA LEU A 185 6.55 -11.52 -6.89
C LEU A 185 6.64 -11.19 -8.38
N CYS A 186 6.37 -9.94 -8.72
CA CYS A 186 6.42 -9.41 -10.08
C CYS A 186 7.65 -8.53 -10.28
N GLN A 187 8.33 -8.69 -11.41
CA GLN A 187 9.46 -7.88 -11.83
C GLN A 187 9.05 -6.55 -12.47
N GLY A 188 7.77 -6.37 -12.82
CA GLY A 188 7.24 -5.16 -13.44
C GLY A 188 7.39 -5.14 -14.98
N THR A 189 7.89 -6.22 -15.56
CA THR A 189 8.02 -6.45 -17.00
C THR A 189 6.92 -7.37 -17.55
N GLU A 190 6.04 -7.86 -16.69
CA GLU A 190 4.94 -8.74 -17.08
C GLU A 190 3.89 -8.01 -17.93
N ASP A 191 3.26 -8.76 -18.84
CA ASP A 191 2.17 -8.27 -19.66
C ASP A 191 1.01 -7.80 -18.79
N LYS A 192 0.38 -6.68 -19.18
CA LYS A 192 -0.81 -6.19 -18.50
C LYS A 192 -1.90 -7.26 -18.52
N GLY A 193 -2.42 -7.58 -17.33
CA GLY A 193 -3.45 -8.61 -17.14
C GLY A 193 -2.92 -10.03 -16.97
N LYS A 194 -1.63 -10.30 -17.21
CA LYS A 194 -1.04 -11.64 -17.09
C LYS A 194 -0.15 -11.86 -15.88
N ARG A 195 -0.15 -10.92 -14.93
CA ARG A 195 0.69 -10.99 -13.72
C ARG A 195 0.44 -12.27 -12.92
N GLN A 196 -0.81 -12.74 -12.82
CA GLN A 196 -1.12 -13.97 -12.11
C GLN A 196 -0.43 -15.19 -12.73
N GLU A 197 -0.28 -15.24 -14.05
CA GLU A 197 0.46 -16.32 -14.72
C GLU A 197 1.97 -16.10 -14.64
N GLN A 198 2.43 -14.90 -14.98
CA GLN A 198 3.84 -14.60 -15.26
C GLN A 198 4.69 -14.32 -14.02
N CYS A 199 4.11 -13.77 -12.96
CA CYS A 199 4.86 -13.45 -11.74
C CYS A 199 5.22 -14.73 -10.98
N ALA A 200 6.37 -14.71 -10.32
CA ALA A 200 6.82 -15.81 -9.47
C ALA A 200 5.89 -15.95 -8.25
N LYS A 201 5.74 -17.18 -7.74
CA LYS A 201 4.92 -17.52 -6.58
C LYS A 201 5.81 -18.18 -5.54
N PRO A 202 6.67 -17.40 -4.86
CA PRO A 202 7.68 -17.94 -3.95
C PRO A 202 7.01 -18.74 -2.82
N ASP A 203 7.59 -19.88 -2.48
CA ASP A 203 7.18 -20.73 -1.36
C ASP A 203 8.04 -20.38 -0.12
N MET A 204 7.83 -19.18 0.42
CA MET A 204 8.64 -18.59 1.50
C MET A 204 7.77 -18.00 2.62
N GLY A 205 6.58 -18.57 2.82
CA GLY A 205 5.59 -18.16 3.80
C GLY A 205 4.55 -17.20 3.21
N ASP A 206 3.32 -17.29 3.75
CA ASP A 206 2.23 -16.36 3.42
C ASP A 206 2.38 -15.00 4.15
N ALA A 207 1.34 -14.17 4.06
CA ALA A 207 1.29 -12.85 4.70
C ALA A 207 1.42 -12.92 6.23
N LEU A 208 0.88 -13.95 6.89
CA LEU A 208 0.96 -14.09 8.34
C LEU A 208 2.34 -14.62 8.77
N ALA A 209 2.87 -15.60 8.03
CA ALA A 209 4.19 -16.18 8.28
C ALA A 209 5.31 -15.13 8.17
N ASN A 210 5.21 -14.23 7.18
CA ASN A 210 6.15 -13.11 7.01
C ASN A 210 5.83 -11.90 7.91
N GLY A 211 4.84 -12.01 8.79
CA GLY A 211 4.40 -10.93 9.66
C GLY A 211 4.07 -9.66 8.90
N ILE A 212 3.47 -9.76 7.70
CA ILE A 212 2.89 -8.64 6.98
C ILE A 212 1.55 -8.28 7.63
N VAL A 213 0.75 -9.30 7.93
CA VAL A 213 -0.42 -9.22 8.81
C VAL A 213 -0.14 -9.93 10.13
N THR A 214 -0.92 -9.59 11.16
CA THR A 214 -0.83 -10.25 12.48
C THR A 214 -1.97 -11.24 12.71
N SER A 215 -2.99 -11.26 11.84
CA SER A 215 -4.15 -12.13 11.94
C SER A 215 -4.84 -12.30 10.58
N TRP A 216 -5.58 -13.40 10.43
CA TRP A 216 -6.54 -13.63 9.33
C TRP A 216 -7.94 -13.12 9.66
N ALA A 217 -8.14 -12.54 10.85
CA ALA A 217 -9.40 -11.89 11.18
C ALA A 217 -9.61 -10.69 10.25
N ILE A 218 -10.81 -10.55 9.71
CA ILE A 218 -11.20 -9.45 8.86
C ILE A 218 -11.68 -8.28 9.72
N TYR A 219 -11.13 -7.10 9.47
CA TYR A 219 -11.59 -5.86 10.07
C TYR A 219 -12.93 -5.43 9.43
N PRO A 220 -14.03 -5.32 10.21
CA PRO A 220 -15.32 -4.93 9.67
C PRO A 220 -15.32 -3.43 9.36
N LEU A 221 -15.49 -3.11 8.09
CA LEU A 221 -15.52 -1.73 7.57
C LEU A 221 -16.74 -1.46 6.67
N ARG A 222 -17.38 -2.51 6.14
CA ARG A 222 -18.69 -2.40 5.51
C ARG A 222 -19.70 -1.87 6.52
N ASP A 223 -20.47 -0.87 6.10
CA ASP A 223 -21.60 -0.40 6.91
C ASP A 223 -22.73 -1.43 6.78
N ASN A 224 -23.17 -2.02 7.90
CA ASN A 224 -24.24 -3.04 7.93
C ASN A 224 -25.59 -2.53 7.40
N ARG A 225 -25.69 -1.26 7.01
CA ARG A 225 -26.87 -0.63 6.43
C ARG A 225 -27.08 -0.91 4.93
N GLN A 226 -26.10 -1.48 4.22
CA GLN A 226 -26.26 -1.87 2.81
C GLN A 226 -26.64 -3.34 2.58
N GLN A 227 -27.02 -4.08 3.63
CA GLN A 227 -27.56 -5.45 3.52
C GLN A 227 -29.09 -5.53 3.56
N ALA A 228 -29.77 -4.38 3.59
CA ALA A 228 -31.22 -4.30 3.50
C ALA A 228 -31.59 -3.50 2.24
N ASP A 229 -31.40 -4.11 1.07
CA ASP A 229 -32.11 -3.83 -0.18
C ASP A 229 -32.03 -5.05 -1.11
#